data_AF-A0A1N6D928-F1
#
_entry.id   AF-A0A1N6D928-F1
#
_cell.length_a   1.000
_cell.length_b   1.000
_cell.length_c   1.000
_cell.angle_alpha   90.00
_cell.angle_beta   90.00
_cell.angle_gamma   90.00
#
_symmetry.space_group_name_H-M   'P 1'
#
loop_
_entity.id
_entity.type
_entity.pdbx_description
1 polymer ?
#
loop_
_entity_poly.entity_id
_entity_poly.type
_entity_poly.pdbx_seq_one_letter_code
_entity_poly.pdbx_strand_id
1 'polypeptide(L)'
;MFEKLHVDFPASASMGRDMADDDEIDPAKVRSGLFALITARLEDAHEIAVKGQATKISVQDIGDLVVDLRSALDETTIHIDAIKLMNNR
;
A
#
# COMPACT_ATOMS: atom_id res chain seq x y z
N MET A 1 -12.35 19.33 3.96
CA MET A 1 -10.96 19.82 3.87
C MET A 1 -10.19 19.04 4.92
N PHE A 2 -9.55 17.94 4.54
CA PHE A 2 -8.69 17.18 5.45
C PHE A 2 -7.25 17.61 5.20
N GLU A 3 -6.58 18.04 6.26
CA GLU A 3 -5.17 18.39 6.27
C GLU A 3 -4.33 17.24 5.69
N LYS A 4 -3.51 17.57 4.69
CA LYS A 4 -2.45 16.69 4.21
C LYS A 4 -1.60 16.28 5.41
N LEU A 5 -1.55 14.99 5.71
CA LEU A 5 -0.49 14.43 6.54
C LEU A 5 0.83 14.76 5.83
N HIS A 6 1.58 15.73 6.36
CA HIS A 6 2.97 15.97 5.97
C HIS A 6 3.78 14.83 6.58
N VAL A 7 3.98 13.76 5.82
CA VAL A 7 4.92 12.72 6.20
C VAL A 7 6.31 13.26 5.89
N ASP A 8 6.93 13.88 6.89
CA ASP A 8 8.34 14.25 6.85
C ASP A 8 9.17 12.95 6.86
N PHE A 9 9.53 12.49 5.67
CA PHE A 9 10.61 11.51 5.53
C PHE A 9 11.92 12.18 5.98
N PRO A 10 12.64 11.66 6.97
CA PRO A 10 13.95 12.19 7.29
C PRO A 10 14.88 11.95 6.10
N ALA A 11 15.14 13.02 5.34
CA ALA A 11 16.19 13.13 4.36
C ALA A 11 17.55 13.20 5.06
N SER A 12 17.95 12.12 5.73
CA SER A 12 19.27 12.00 6.35
C SER A 12 19.66 10.54 6.62
N ALA A 13 19.42 9.64 5.67
CA ALA A 13 20.21 8.40 5.57
C ALA A 13 21.27 8.61 4.49
N SER A 14 22.34 9.29 4.89
CA SER A 14 23.70 9.26 4.34
C SER A 14 23.88 8.29 3.15
N MET A 15 23.84 8.84 1.93
CA MET A 15 24.53 8.28 0.79
C MET A 15 26.03 8.35 1.07
N GLY A 16 26.60 7.29 1.63
CA GLY A 16 28.00 7.29 2.01
C GLY A 16 28.51 5.90 2.33
N ARG A 17 29.05 5.24 1.29
CA ARG A 17 29.96 4.09 1.36
C ARG A 17 29.52 2.93 2.25
N ASP A 18 28.81 1.99 1.65
CA ASP A 18 29.22 0.59 1.77
C ASP A 18 28.78 -0.14 0.50
N MET A 19 29.70 -0.18 -0.47
CA MET A 19 29.73 -1.25 -1.45
C MET A 19 30.71 -2.29 -0.88
N ALA A 20 30.23 -3.09 0.06
CA ALA A 20 30.97 -4.23 0.60
C ALA A 20 29.96 -5.22 1.19
N ASP A 21 29.76 -6.32 0.48
CA ASP A 21 29.42 -7.66 0.95
C ASP A 21 28.26 -7.80 1.98
N ASP A 22 27.03 -8.01 1.50
CA ASP A 22 26.12 -9.10 1.94
C ASP A 22 24.75 -8.93 1.24
N ASP A 23 24.38 -9.91 0.42
CA ASP A 23 23.09 -9.99 -0.30
C ASP A 23 21.89 -10.26 0.63
N GLU A 24 21.93 -9.75 1.87
CA GLU A 24 20.88 -9.98 2.84
C GLU A 24 19.83 -8.87 2.74
N ILE A 25 18.66 -9.24 2.25
CA ILE A 25 17.48 -8.38 2.22
C ILE A 25 17.13 -7.99 3.66
N ASP A 26 17.33 -6.71 4.01
CA ASP A 26 17.00 -6.14 5.32
C ASP A 26 15.51 -6.38 5.66
N PRO A 27 15.20 -7.23 6.67
CA PRO A 27 13.81 -7.56 7.01
C PRO A 27 12.98 -6.36 7.47
N ALA A 28 13.62 -5.33 8.05
CA ALA A 28 12.94 -4.12 8.47
C ALA A 28 12.49 -3.29 7.26
N LYS A 29 13.33 -3.20 6.21
CA LYS A 29 12.98 -2.53 4.95
C LYS A 29 11.88 -3.26 4.18
N VAL A 30 11.89 -4.59 4.16
CA VAL A 30 10.80 -5.36 3.53
C VAL A 30 9.49 -5.15 4.27
N ARG A 31 9.49 -5.22 5.60
CA ARG A 31 8.29 -5.00 6.40
C ARG A 31 7.74 -3.59 6.19
N SER A 32 8.58 -2.55 6.25
CA SER A 32 8.13 -1.18 6.02
C SER A 32 7.59 -0.97 4.60
N GLY A 33 8.22 -1.60 3.59
CA GLY A 33 7.73 -1.62 2.21
C GLY A 33 6.36 -2.28 2.07
N LEU A 34 6.13 -3.43 2.71
CA LEU A 34 4.83 -4.11 2.69
C LEU A 34 3.73 -3.28 3.36
N PHE A 35 4.03 -2.61 4.47
CA PHE A 35 3.07 -1.68 5.09
C PHE A 35 2.76 -0.49 4.18
N ALA A 36 3.75 0.07 3.48
CA ALA A 36 3.52 1.15 2.51
C ALA A 36 2.63 0.70 1.34
N LEU A 37 2.83 -0.53 0.83
CA LEU A 37 1.98 -1.10 -0.21
C LEU A 37 0.55 -1.33 0.28
N ILE A 38 0.36 -1.81 1.51
CA ILE A 38 -0.96 -1.94 2.14
C ILE A 38 -1.64 -0.57 2.24
N THR A 39 -0.92 0.45 2.72
CA THR A 39 -1.45 1.82 2.82
C THR A 39 -1.94 2.33 1.47
N ALA A 40 -1.13 2.20 0.41
CA ALA A 40 -1.51 2.63 -0.93
C ALA A 40 -2.79 1.92 -1.42
N ARG A 41 -2.93 0.61 -1.19
CA ARG A 41 -4.15 -0.13 -1.59
C ARG A 41 -5.38 0.23 -0.78
N LEU A 42 -5.23 0.56 0.50
CA LEU A 42 -6.33 1.06 1.30
C LEU A 42 -6.76 2.46 0.86
N GLU A 43 -5.82 3.31 0.42
CA GLU A 43 -6.11 4.62 -0.18
C GLU A 43 -6.86 4.47 -1.51
N ASP A 44 -6.42 3.56 -2.39
CA ASP A 44 -7.12 3.23 -3.65
C ASP A 44 -8.55 2.75 -3.37
N ALA A 45 -8.70 1.78 -2.46
CA ALA A 45 -10.01 1.25 -2.07
C ALA A 45 -10.92 2.34 -1.47
N HIS A 46 -10.36 3.25 -0.67
CA HIS A 46 -11.08 4.40 -0.15
C HIS A 46 -11.59 5.31 -1.27
N GLU A 47 -10.75 5.65 -2.24
CA GLU A 47 -11.14 6.50 -3.36
C GLU A 47 -12.25 5.85 -4.20
N ILE A 48 -12.15 4.54 -4.47
CA ILE A 48 -13.18 3.79 -5.21
C ILE A 48 -14.51 3.79 -4.43
N ALA A 49 -14.47 3.56 -3.12
CA ALA A 49 -15.66 3.61 -2.27
C ALA A 49 -16.31 5.00 -2.27
N VAL A 50 -15.51 6.08 -2.25
CA VAL A 50 -16.00 7.46 -2.37
C VAL A 50 -16.67 7.69 -3.72
N LYS A 51 -16.07 7.22 -4.83
CA LYS A 51 -16.68 7.29 -6.18
C LYS A 51 -18.03 6.57 -6.23
N GLY A 52 -18.13 5.42 -5.58
CA GLY A 52 -19.37 4.63 -5.50
C GLY A 52 -20.52 5.31 -4.76
N GLN A 53 -20.24 6.35 -3.96
CA GLN A 53 -21.26 7.13 -3.26
C GLN A 53 -21.89 8.24 -4.12
N ALA A 54 -21.44 8.41 -5.37
CA ALA A 54 -21.96 9.46 -6.24
C ALA A 54 -23.48 9.32 -6.47
N THR A 55 -24.20 10.44 -6.41
CA THR A 55 -25.67 10.50 -6.55
C THR A 55 -26.17 10.08 -7.93
N LYS A 56 -25.30 10.12 -8.95
CA LYS A 56 -25.57 9.66 -10.30
C LYS A 56 -24.40 8.80 -10.76
N ILE A 57 -24.58 7.50 -10.68
CA ILE A 57 -23.63 6.50 -11.15
C ILE A 57 -24.38 5.48 -12.01
N SER A 58 -23.80 5.07 -13.14
CA SER A 58 -24.44 4.05 -13.98
C SER A 58 -24.25 2.65 -13.39
N VAL A 59 -25.10 1.70 -13.77
CA VAL A 59 -24.97 0.30 -13.31
C VAL A 59 -23.65 -0.32 -13.79
N GLN A 60 -23.18 0.05 -14.98
CA GLN A 60 -21.89 -0.40 -15.49
C GLN A 60 -20.75 0.14 -14.63
N ASP A 61 -20.77 1.44 -14.31
CA ASP A 61 -19.75 2.05 -13.45
C ASP A 61 -19.75 1.43 -12.05
N ILE A 62 -20.92 1.09 -11.49
CA ILE A 62 -21.00 0.35 -10.22
C ILE A 62 -20.28 -1.01 -10.35
N GLY A 63 -20.51 -1.73 -11.44
CA GLY A 63 -19.86 -3.02 -11.71
C GLY A 63 -18.33 -2.88 -11.75
N ASP A 64 -17.84 -1.88 -12.45
CA ASP A 64 -16.40 -1.62 -12.58
C ASP A 64 -15.78 -1.23 -11.24
N LEU A 65 -16.42 -0.34 -10.47
CA LEU A 65 -15.96 0.03 -9.12
C LEU A 65 -15.94 -1.17 -8.15
N VAL A 66 -16.90 -2.10 -8.25
CA VAL A 66 -16.90 -3.32 -7.42
C VAL A 66 -15.74 -4.25 -7.80
N VAL A 67 -15.43 -4.38 -9.09
CA VAL A 67 -14.27 -5.15 -9.57
C VAL A 67 -12.97 -4.52 -9.06
N ASP A 68 -12.83 -3.20 -9.16
CA ASP A 68 -11.65 -2.47 -8.70
C ASP A 68 -11.47 -2.58 -7.18
N LEU A 69 -12.55 -2.44 -6.40
CA LEU A 69 -12.54 -2.63 -4.95
C LEU A 69 -12.07 -4.03 -4.57
N ARG A 70 -12.58 -5.05 -5.26
CA ARG A 70 -12.16 -6.43 -5.04
C ARG A 70 -10.67 -6.62 -5.34
N SER A 71 -10.18 -6.05 -6.44
CA SER A 71 -8.75 -6.13 -6.80
C SER A 71 -7.86 -5.52 -5.70
N ALA A 72 -8.22 -4.34 -5.18
CA ALA A 72 -7.47 -3.69 -4.11
C ALA A 72 -7.44 -4.53 -2.81
N LEU A 73 -8.55 -5.19 -2.47
CA LEU A 73 -8.64 -6.09 -1.32
C LEU A 73 -7.82 -7.38 -1.50
N ASP A 74 -7.85 -7.96 -2.71
CA ASP A 74 -7.07 -9.16 -3.04
C ASP A 74 -5.56 -8.84 -2.92
N GLU A 75 -5.12 -7.71 -3.45
CA GLU A 75 -3.72 -7.26 -3.33
C GLU A 75 -3.32 -6.95 -1.88
N THR A 76 -4.21 -6.32 -1.10
CA THR A 76 -3.98 -6.08 0.33
C THR A 76 -3.77 -7.40 1.08
N THR A 77 -4.55 -8.43 0.75
CA THR A 77 -4.44 -9.76 1.36
C THR A 77 -3.09 -10.41 1.04
N ILE A 78 -2.63 -10.30 -0.20
CA ILE A 78 -1.30 -10.79 -0.62
C ILE A 78 -0.18 -10.15 0.22
N HIS A 79 -0.22 -8.83 0.40
CA HIS A 79 0.80 -8.13 1.20
C HIS A 79 0.74 -8.54 2.69
N ILE A 80 -0.46 -8.71 3.25
CA ILE A 80 -0.64 -9.19 4.63
C ILE A 80 -0.05 -10.61 4.79
N ASP A 81 -0.33 -11.50 3.85
CA ASP A 81 0.18 -12.87 3.92
C ASP A 81 1.70 -12.92 3.76
N ALA A 82 2.28 -12.04 2.95
CA ALA A 82 3.74 -11.86 2.89
C ALA A 82 4.33 -11.45 4.25
N ILE A 83 3.70 -10.51 4.97
CA ILE A 83 4.12 -10.14 6.33
C ILE A 83 4.03 -11.33 7.30
N LYS A 84 2.96 -12.13 7.23
CA LYS A 84 2.81 -13.31 8.08
C LYS A 84 3.90 -14.34 7.83
N LEU A 85 4.24 -14.59 6.56
CA LEU A 85 5.31 -15.52 6.18
C LEU A 85 6.68 -15.06 6.69
N MET A 86 6.91 -13.74 6.74
CA MET A 86 8.14 -13.18 7.33
C MET A 86 8.22 -13.37 8.84
N ASN A 87 7.10 -13.29 9.55
CA ASN A 87 7.05 -13.46 11.01
C ASN A 87 7.09 -14.94 11.47
N ASN A 88 6.89 -15.89 10.55
CA ASN A 88 6.93 -17.33 10.82
C ASN A 88 8.27 -17.98 10.44
N ARG A 89 9.29 -17.17 10.11
CA ARG A 89 10.67 -17.57 9.87
C ARG A 89 11.52 -17.31 11.11
#